data_AF-A0A5E4NX67-F1
#
_entry.id   AF-A0A5E4NX67-F1
#
_cell.length_a   1.000
_cell.length_b   1.000
_cell.length_c   1.000
_cell.angle_alpha   90.00
_cell.angle_beta   90.00
_cell.angle_gamma   90.00
#
_symmetry.space_group_name_H-M   'P 1'
#
loop_
_entity.id
_entity.type
_entity.pdbx_description
1 polymer ?
#
loop_
_entity_poly.entity_id
_entity_poly.type
_entity_poly.pdbx_seq_one_letter_code
_entity_poly.pdbx_strand_id
1 'polypeptide(L)'
;MLSLLLRAQKQNDYWLPKPAIEEVARMLGMPYIRVLEVATFYTMFNLEPVGRYFIQMCGTTPCQLRGSDAIKDVLHKRIGAQRKVTADGMFSWLEVECLGACCNAPMVQINDDYYEDLTPETFEKLLEDLAAGRPVHVGPQNGRMTSEPEGGLTSLTTWYGKDGRSGPGFGEPANDQGPSTPRSGARDERTTKDKPDQPVDDRRTERHENSLGSPATEELTAMRTNPTAGPAGQPEEEQAQSDAKGGAAPDAASDVSSDTPKKD
;
A
#
# COMPACT_ATOMS: atom_id res chain seq x y z
N MET A 1 10.87 5.74 -9.84
CA MET A 1 10.26 6.83 -9.03
C MET A 1 9.59 6.30 -7.76
N LEU A 2 8.50 5.53 -7.85
CA LEU A 2 7.75 5.06 -6.65
C LEU A 2 8.64 4.35 -5.61
N SER A 3 9.50 3.42 -6.04
CA SER A 3 10.40 2.71 -5.12
C SER A 3 11.39 3.62 -4.39
N LEU A 4 11.83 4.72 -5.03
CA LEU A 4 12.71 5.70 -4.38
C LEU A 4 11.95 6.54 -3.35
N LEU A 5 10.72 6.96 -3.67
CA LEU A 5 9.87 7.66 -2.72
C LEU A 5 9.52 6.78 -1.51
N LEU A 6 9.20 5.50 -1.73
CA LEU A 6 8.93 4.57 -0.64
C LEU A 6 10.18 4.38 0.23
N ARG A 7 11.35 4.25 -0.39
CA ARG A 7 12.62 4.17 0.35
C ARG A 7 12.88 5.44 1.16
N ALA A 8 12.68 6.61 0.57
CA ALA A 8 12.86 7.89 1.22
C ALA A 8 11.89 8.08 2.40
N GLN A 9 10.63 7.66 2.25
CA GLN A 9 9.65 7.66 3.34
C GLN A 9 10.10 6.76 4.50
N LYS A 10 10.57 5.54 4.22
CA LYS A 10 11.10 4.64 5.26
C LYS A 10 12.35 5.17 5.96
N GLN A 11 13.16 5.99 5.29
CA GLN A 11 14.35 6.61 5.89
C GLN A 11 14.03 7.77 6.82
N ASN A 12 12.85 8.36 6.68
CA ASN A 12 12.39 9.53 7.42
C ASN A 12 11.19 9.18 8.32
N ASP A 13 11.29 8.05 9.04
CA ASP A 13 10.29 7.60 10.01
C ASP A 13 8.85 7.53 9.45
N TYR A 14 8.71 6.97 8.24
CA TYR A 14 7.44 6.82 7.53
C TYR A 14 6.76 8.14 7.12
N TRP A 15 7.48 9.28 7.16
CA TRP A 15 7.06 10.57 6.59
C TRP A 15 7.87 10.92 5.34
N LEU A 16 7.26 11.58 4.37
CA LEU A 16 7.91 12.01 3.13
C LEU A 16 8.06 13.55 3.10
N PRO A 17 9.18 14.09 3.59
CA PRO A 17 9.41 15.53 3.64
C PRO A 17 9.74 16.08 2.24
N LYS A 18 9.41 17.35 2.01
CA LYS A 18 9.67 18.05 0.72
C LYS A 18 11.12 17.91 0.21
N PRO A 19 12.18 18.08 1.03
CA PRO A 19 13.55 17.89 0.58
C PRO A 19 13.83 16.49 0.02
N ALA A 20 13.16 15.45 0.55
CA ALA A 20 13.30 14.09 0.03
C ALA A 20 12.66 13.94 -1.36
N ILE A 21 11.53 14.60 -1.61
CA ILE A 21 10.88 14.63 -2.93
C ILE A 21 11.77 15.36 -3.96
N GLU A 22 12.34 16.50 -3.57
CA GLU A 22 13.28 17.27 -4.41
C GLU A 22 14.52 16.47 -4.76
N GLU A 23 15.09 15.74 -3.79
CA GLU A 23 16.26 14.90 -4.03
C GLU A 23 15.95 13.72 -4.96
N VAL A 24 14.80 13.07 -4.80
CA VAL A 24 14.36 12.01 -5.73
C VAL A 24 14.17 12.55 -7.15
N ALA A 25 13.63 13.77 -7.30
CA ALA A 25 13.51 14.42 -8.60
C ALA A 25 14.88 14.67 -9.24
N ARG A 26 15.85 15.17 -8.45
CA ARG A 26 17.22 15.42 -8.88
C ARG A 26 17.93 14.13 -9.30
N MET A 27 17.80 13.05 -8.51
CA MET A 27 18.41 11.74 -8.82
C MET A 27 17.88 11.13 -10.12
N LEU A 28 16.60 11.35 -10.43
CA LEU A 28 15.96 10.82 -11.63
C LEU A 28 16.09 11.75 -12.85
N GLY A 29 16.62 12.96 -12.70
CA GLY A 29 16.69 13.96 -13.77
C GLY A 29 15.31 14.41 -14.26
N MET A 30 14.30 14.42 -13.38
CA MET A 30 12.91 14.77 -13.73
C MET A 30 12.48 16.09 -13.08
N PRO A 31 11.48 16.79 -13.66
CA PRO A 31 10.89 17.96 -13.03
C PRO A 31 10.26 17.61 -11.67
N TYR A 32 10.49 18.46 -10.65
CA TYR A 32 9.93 18.31 -9.30
C TYR A 32 8.41 18.09 -9.31
N ILE A 33 7.69 18.82 -10.16
CA ILE A 33 6.22 18.74 -10.25
C ILE A 33 5.73 17.32 -10.56
N ARG A 34 6.45 16.54 -11.38
CA ARG A 34 6.06 15.16 -11.71
C ARG A 34 6.19 14.21 -10.53
N VAL A 35 7.20 14.44 -9.69
CA VAL A 35 7.39 13.65 -8.47
C VAL A 35 6.35 14.05 -7.43
N LEU A 36 6.04 15.34 -7.32
CA LEU A 36 5.00 15.85 -6.43
C LEU A 36 3.62 15.32 -6.81
N GLU A 37 3.25 15.35 -8.09
CA GLU A 37 1.99 14.78 -8.60
C GLU A 37 1.81 13.34 -8.11
N VAL A 38 2.84 12.50 -8.25
CA VAL A 38 2.83 11.11 -7.79
C VAL A 38 2.76 11.00 -6.27
N ALA A 39 3.55 11.80 -5.53
CA ALA A 39 3.53 11.79 -4.07
C ALA A 39 2.16 12.21 -3.51
N THR A 40 1.43 13.10 -4.20
CA THR A 40 0.08 13.52 -3.82
C THR A 40 -1.02 12.57 -4.29
N PHE A 41 -0.79 11.84 -5.38
CA PHE A 41 -1.79 10.96 -5.99
C PHE A 41 -1.94 9.64 -5.22
N TYR A 42 -0.83 9.04 -4.76
CA TYR A 42 -0.87 7.78 -4.03
C TYR A 42 -1.00 8.03 -2.52
N THR A 43 -2.10 7.55 -1.94
CA THR A 43 -2.44 7.70 -0.51
C THR A 43 -1.45 7.05 0.45
N MET A 44 -0.59 6.14 -0.04
CA MET A 44 0.47 5.49 0.75
C MET A 44 1.59 6.45 1.18
N PHE A 45 1.71 7.62 0.51
CA PHE A 45 2.73 8.59 0.85
C PHE A 45 2.24 9.58 1.90
N ASN A 46 2.94 9.61 3.03
CA ASN A 46 2.61 10.50 4.13
C ASN A 46 3.29 11.85 3.90
N LEU A 47 2.53 12.87 3.50
CA LEU A 47 3.05 14.23 3.32
C LEU A 47 3.12 15.02 4.63
N GLU A 48 2.52 14.50 5.69
CA GLU A 48 2.52 15.06 7.05
C GLU A 48 3.26 14.11 8.00
N PRO A 49 3.90 14.62 9.07
CA PRO A 49 4.56 13.78 10.06
C PRO A 49 3.60 12.77 10.67
N VAL A 50 4.04 11.51 10.78
CA VAL A 50 3.31 10.42 11.42
C VAL A 50 4.02 9.98 12.68
N GLY A 51 3.31 9.27 13.57
CA GLY A 51 3.95 8.63 14.72
C GLY A 51 4.84 7.48 14.27
N ARG A 52 5.71 7.02 15.17
CA ARG A 52 6.61 5.88 14.91
C ARG A 52 5.86 4.62 14.43
N TYR A 53 4.64 4.42 14.92
CA TYR A 53 3.71 3.40 14.49
C TYR A 53 2.51 4.05 13.80
N PHE A 54 2.48 3.95 12.47
CA PHE A 54 1.37 4.42 11.66
C PHE A 54 0.36 3.29 11.47
N ILE A 55 -0.80 3.42 12.09
CA ILE A 55 -1.85 2.42 12.12
C ILE A 55 -2.90 2.73 11.05
N GLN A 56 -3.10 1.79 10.13
CA GLN A 56 -4.06 1.85 9.05
C GLN A 56 -5.14 0.80 9.29
N MET A 57 -6.33 1.25 9.69
CA MET A 57 -7.45 0.37 10.02
C MET A 57 -8.41 0.26 8.83
N CYS A 58 -8.73 -0.97 8.43
CA CYS A 58 -9.66 -1.21 7.33
C CYS A 58 -11.12 -0.98 7.76
N GLY A 59 -11.74 0.07 7.23
CA GLY A 59 -13.13 0.43 7.51
C GLY A 59 -14.16 -0.19 6.54
N THR A 60 -13.73 -1.06 5.62
CA THR A 60 -14.62 -1.58 4.57
C THR A 60 -15.54 -2.72 5.02
N THR A 61 -16.57 -2.98 4.23
CA THR A 61 -17.70 -3.87 4.58
C THR A 61 -17.31 -5.23 5.15
N PRO A 62 -16.32 -6.00 4.62
CA PRO A 62 -15.97 -7.29 5.21
C PRO A 62 -15.42 -7.16 6.65
N CYS A 63 -14.63 -6.13 6.92
CA CYS A 63 -14.12 -5.84 8.26
C CYS A 63 -15.22 -5.28 9.17
N GLN A 64 -16.10 -4.44 8.63
CA GLN A 64 -17.23 -3.89 9.37
C GLN A 64 -18.20 -4.98 9.83
N LEU A 65 -18.55 -5.94 8.95
CA LEU A 65 -19.39 -7.10 9.28
C LEU A 65 -18.77 -7.99 10.36
N ARG A 66 -17.44 -7.96 10.50
CA ARG A 66 -16.69 -8.68 11.55
C ARG A 66 -16.47 -7.85 12.81
N GLY A 67 -16.97 -6.61 12.86
CA GLY A 67 -16.91 -5.76 14.05
C GLY A 67 -15.70 -4.82 14.11
N SER A 68 -15.16 -4.37 12.96
CA SER A 68 -14.07 -3.37 12.96
C SER A 68 -14.44 -2.04 13.61
N ASP A 69 -15.72 -1.72 13.74
CA ASP A 69 -16.20 -0.54 14.49
C ASP A 69 -15.72 -0.55 15.95
N ALA A 70 -15.66 -1.73 16.59
CA ALA A 70 -15.14 -1.84 17.96
C ALA A 70 -13.63 -1.56 18.02
N ILE A 71 -12.88 -1.88 16.97
CA ILE A 71 -11.45 -1.53 16.84
C ILE A 71 -11.29 -0.03 16.62
N LYS A 72 -12.18 0.59 15.85
CA LYS A 72 -12.23 2.05 15.64
C LYS A 72 -12.45 2.80 16.96
N ASP A 73 -13.33 2.30 17.81
CA ASP A 73 -13.58 2.89 19.13
C ASP A 73 -12.34 2.84 20.04
N VAL A 74 -11.59 1.73 20.01
CA VAL A 74 -10.31 1.61 20.74
C VAL A 74 -9.29 2.64 20.23
N LEU A 75 -9.17 2.81 18.91
CA LEU A 75 -8.29 3.80 18.30
C LEU A 75 -8.65 5.23 18.74
N HIS A 76 -9.94 5.57 18.69
CA HIS A 76 -10.43 6.87 19.16
C HIS A 76 -10.14 7.10 20.65
N LYS A 77 -10.33 6.09 21.50
CA LYS A 77 -10.11 6.18 22.95
C LYS A 77 -8.64 6.30 23.31
N ARG A 78 -7.76 5.56 22.65
CA ARG A 78 -6.31 5.49 22.98
C ARG A 78 -5.49 6.58 22.29
N ILE A 79 -5.76 6.88 21.02
CA ILE A 79 -4.94 7.79 20.20
C ILE A 79 -5.65 9.13 19.96
N GLY A 80 -6.97 9.11 19.80
CA GLY A 80 -7.77 10.30 19.53
C GLY A 80 -8.17 10.43 18.06
N ALA A 81 -8.08 11.64 17.51
CA ALA A 81 -8.53 11.93 16.15
C ALA A 81 -7.59 11.33 15.08
N GLN A 82 -8.16 10.98 13.92
CA GLN A 82 -7.40 10.49 12.76
C GLN A 82 -6.35 11.51 12.29
N ARG A 83 -5.26 11.01 11.70
CA ARG A 83 -4.12 11.79 11.17
C ARG A 83 -3.44 12.72 12.18
N LYS A 84 -3.69 12.55 13.47
CA LYS A 84 -2.96 13.23 14.53
C LYS A 84 -1.95 12.29 15.16
N VAL A 85 -0.77 12.84 15.43
CA VAL A 85 0.26 12.15 16.20
C VAL A 85 -0.05 12.33 17.68
N THR A 86 0.07 11.26 18.45
CA THR A 86 -0.04 11.29 19.91
C THR A 86 1.03 12.19 20.53
N ALA A 87 0.78 12.70 21.75
CA ALA A 87 1.70 13.61 22.43
C ALA A 87 3.08 12.98 22.73
N ASP A 88 3.16 11.66 22.83
CA ASP A 88 4.38 10.88 22.99
C ASP A 88 5.11 10.62 21.65
N GLY A 89 4.54 11.01 20.51
CA GLY A 89 5.12 10.78 19.18
C GLY A 89 5.05 9.33 18.68
N MET A 90 4.41 8.43 19.45
CA MET A 90 4.50 6.99 19.20
C MET A 90 3.48 6.51 18.18
N PHE A 91 2.25 6.99 18.24
CA PHE A 91 1.14 6.47 17.43
C PHE A 91 0.50 7.56 16.58
N SER A 92 0.07 7.18 15.40
CA SER A 92 -0.93 7.90 14.62
C SER A 92 -1.79 6.87 13.89
N TRP A 93 -3.03 7.23 13.56
CA TRP A 93 -3.91 6.30 12.85
C TRP A 93 -4.73 6.97 11.76
N LEU A 94 -5.12 6.15 10.79
CA LEU A 94 -5.98 6.51 9.67
C LEU A 94 -6.93 5.35 9.38
N GLU A 95 -8.18 5.68 9.10
CA GLU A 95 -9.12 4.74 8.50
C GLU A 95 -8.84 4.66 7.00
N VAL A 96 -8.61 3.45 6.52
CA VAL A 96 -8.27 3.16 5.12
C VAL A 96 -9.30 2.22 4.50
N GLU A 97 -9.27 2.20 3.18
CA GLU A 97 -10.05 1.28 2.36
C GLU A 97 -9.52 -0.17 2.47
N CYS A 98 -10.07 -1.07 1.67
CA CYS A 98 -9.79 -2.49 1.73
C CYS A 98 -8.29 -2.79 1.58
N LEU A 99 -7.72 -3.45 2.60
CA LEU A 99 -6.32 -3.89 2.64
C LEU A 99 -6.10 -5.33 2.12
N GLY A 100 -7.17 -5.98 1.63
CA GLY A 100 -7.07 -7.28 0.95
C GLY A 100 -6.97 -8.52 1.84
N ALA A 101 -7.07 -8.37 3.17
CA ALA A 101 -7.01 -9.49 4.14
C ALA A 101 -8.41 -9.88 4.68
N CYS A 102 -9.42 -9.92 3.79
CA CYS A 102 -10.83 -10.09 4.19
C CYS A 102 -11.12 -11.43 4.90
N CYS A 103 -10.33 -12.47 4.65
CA CYS A 103 -10.51 -13.79 5.28
C CYS A 103 -10.11 -13.80 6.77
N ASN A 104 -9.29 -12.85 7.21
CA ASN A 104 -8.82 -12.68 8.59
C ASN A 104 -9.33 -11.38 9.21
N ALA A 105 -10.51 -10.93 8.80
CA ALA A 105 -11.13 -9.73 9.34
C ALA A 105 -11.64 -9.93 10.79
N PRO A 106 -11.53 -8.91 11.68
CA PRO A 106 -11.00 -7.56 11.45
C PRO A 106 -9.47 -7.48 11.47
N MET A 107 -8.90 -6.54 10.73
CA MET A 107 -7.45 -6.38 10.61
C MET A 107 -7.01 -4.92 10.59
N VAL A 108 -5.76 -4.69 10.98
CA VAL A 108 -5.06 -3.41 10.84
C VAL A 108 -3.66 -3.64 10.26
N GLN A 109 -3.16 -2.66 9.51
CA GLN A 109 -1.77 -2.61 9.10
C GLN A 109 -1.04 -1.58 9.96
N ILE A 110 0.04 -1.99 10.61
CA ILE A 110 0.91 -1.07 11.37
C ILE A 110 2.24 -1.00 10.64
N ASN A 111 2.55 0.18 10.10
CA ASN A 111 3.66 0.37 9.18
C ASN A 111 3.56 -0.59 7.98
N ASP A 112 4.41 -1.62 7.92
CA ASP A 112 4.42 -2.61 6.84
C ASP A 112 3.72 -3.94 7.23
N ASP A 113 3.43 -4.15 8.52
CA ASP A 113 3.01 -5.44 9.06
C ASP A 113 1.48 -5.55 9.24
N TYR A 114 0.95 -6.73 8.94
CA TYR A 114 -0.47 -7.05 9.07
C TYR A 114 -0.75 -7.70 10.43
N TYR A 115 -1.78 -7.20 11.12
CA TYR A 115 -2.30 -7.78 12.34
C TYR A 115 -3.77 -8.08 12.12
N GLU A 116 -4.14 -9.35 12.28
CA GLU A 116 -5.40 -9.88 11.77
C GLU A 116 -6.17 -10.65 12.85
N ASP A 117 -7.44 -10.96 12.58
CA ASP A 117 -8.35 -11.61 13.54
C ASP A 117 -8.40 -10.90 14.90
N LEU A 118 -8.47 -9.56 14.86
CA LEU A 118 -8.40 -8.71 16.03
C LEU A 118 -9.72 -8.63 16.79
N THR A 119 -9.62 -8.63 18.11
CA THR A 119 -10.68 -8.23 19.03
C THR A 119 -10.25 -6.95 19.74
N PRO A 120 -11.17 -6.18 20.36
CA PRO A 120 -10.80 -4.98 21.11
C PRO A 120 -9.72 -5.26 22.17
N GLU A 121 -9.80 -6.41 22.85
CA GLU A 121 -8.87 -6.80 23.91
C GLU A 121 -7.49 -7.17 23.35
N THR A 122 -7.44 -7.97 22.28
CA THR A 122 -6.15 -8.33 21.65
C THR A 122 -5.51 -7.11 20.99
N PHE A 123 -6.31 -6.20 20.45
CA PHE A 123 -5.83 -4.95 19.87
C PHE A 123 -5.30 -3.97 20.93
N GLU A 124 -5.99 -3.80 22.06
CA GLU A 124 -5.47 -2.99 23.17
C GLU A 124 -4.14 -3.54 23.70
N LYS A 125 -4.05 -4.86 23.86
CA LYS A 125 -2.81 -5.54 24.25
C LYS A 125 -1.70 -5.32 23.21
N LEU A 126 -2.02 -5.39 21.92
CA LEU A 126 -1.07 -5.14 20.83
C LEU A 126 -0.51 -3.72 20.92
N LEU A 127 -1.35 -2.71 21.14
CA LEU A 127 -0.90 -1.32 21.30
C LEU A 127 0.01 -1.14 22.52
N GLU A 128 -0.30 -1.80 23.63
CA GLU A 128 0.54 -1.76 24.84
C GLU A 128 1.88 -2.47 24.64
N ASP A 129 1.88 -3.61 23.96
CA ASP A 129 3.09 -4.35 23.61
C ASP A 129 4.00 -3.51 22.69
N LEU A 130 3.43 -2.82 21.69
CA LEU A 130 4.15 -1.91 20.81
C LEU A 130 4.71 -0.68 21.56
N ALA A 131 3.91 -0.06 22.43
CA ALA A 131 4.34 1.10 23.22
C ALA A 131 5.52 0.74 24.14
N ALA A 132 5.50 -0.47 24.72
CA ALA A 132 6.55 -0.98 25.59
C ALA A 132 7.76 -1.58 24.83
N GLY A 133 7.71 -1.67 23.50
CA GLY A 133 8.75 -2.29 22.69
C GLY A 133 8.88 -3.80 22.89
N ARG A 134 7.80 -4.48 23.32
CA ARG A 134 7.75 -5.94 23.44
C ARG A 134 7.61 -6.59 22.05
N PRO A 135 8.10 -7.82 21.87
CA PRO A 135 7.89 -8.55 20.62
C PRO A 135 6.40 -8.82 20.41
N VAL A 136 5.93 -8.55 19.19
CA VAL A 136 4.54 -8.76 18.75
C VAL A 136 4.50 -9.78 17.62
N HIS A 137 3.42 -10.55 17.55
CA HIS A 137 3.21 -11.54 16.49
C HIS A 137 2.51 -10.90 15.29
N VAL A 138 3.09 -11.06 14.10
CA VAL A 138 2.53 -10.59 12.83
C VAL A 138 1.61 -11.66 12.25
N GLY A 139 0.42 -11.28 11.78
CA GLY A 139 -0.61 -12.17 11.27
C GLY A 139 -1.82 -12.32 12.21
N PRO A 140 -2.55 -13.45 12.13
CA PRO A 140 -3.72 -13.73 12.96
C PRO A 140 -3.39 -13.75 14.45
N GLN A 141 -4.30 -13.21 15.28
CA GLN A 141 -4.16 -13.18 16.74
C GLN A 141 -4.99 -14.26 17.46
N ASN A 142 -5.75 -15.08 16.73
CA ASN A 142 -6.65 -16.12 17.25
C ASN A 142 -6.02 -17.53 17.32
N GLY A 143 -4.71 -17.66 17.06
CA GLY A 143 -3.99 -18.94 17.07
C GLY A 143 -3.91 -19.66 15.73
N ARG A 144 -4.56 -19.12 14.68
CA ARG A 144 -4.27 -19.50 13.29
C ARG A 144 -2.90 -18.94 12.88
N MET A 145 -2.28 -19.54 11.88
CA MET A 145 -1.02 -19.08 11.29
C MET A 145 -1.24 -18.11 10.14
N THR A 146 -2.23 -18.39 9.29
CA THR A 146 -2.47 -17.66 8.05
C THR A 146 -3.98 -17.54 7.82
N SER A 147 -4.49 -17.98 6.68
CA SER A 147 -5.90 -17.91 6.28
C SER A 147 -6.63 -19.25 6.40
N GLU A 148 -6.08 -20.21 7.13
CA GLU A 148 -6.73 -21.50 7.31
C GLU A 148 -8.03 -21.40 8.14
N PRO A 149 -8.97 -22.35 7.98
CA PRO A 149 -10.21 -22.34 8.76
C PRO A 149 -9.95 -22.56 10.25
N GLU A 150 -10.74 -21.90 11.10
CA GLU A 150 -10.81 -22.24 12.53
C GLU A 150 -11.47 -23.59 12.73
N GLY A 151 -10.91 -24.39 13.63
CA GLY A 151 -11.31 -25.77 13.84
C GLY A 151 -10.57 -26.79 12.97
N GLY A 152 -9.62 -26.35 12.14
CA GLY A 152 -8.67 -27.23 11.44
C GLY A 152 -8.83 -27.26 9.92
N LEU A 153 -7.88 -27.91 9.26
CA LEU A 153 -7.83 -27.94 7.80
C LEU A 153 -8.98 -28.77 7.20
N THR A 154 -9.75 -28.14 6.31
CA THR A 154 -10.75 -28.80 5.47
C THR A 154 -10.22 -29.12 4.08
N SER A 155 -9.17 -28.43 3.66
CA SER A 155 -8.54 -28.52 2.34
C SER A 155 -7.06 -28.81 2.48
N LEU A 156 -6.45 -29.43 1.45
CA LEU A 156 -5.02 -29.78 1.43
C LEU A 156 -4.55 -30.69 2.58
N THR A 157 -5.47 -31.41 3.23
CA THR A 157 -5.18 -32.31 4.37
C THR A 157 -4.29 -33.49 3.99
N THR A 158 -4.29 -33.90 2.72
CA THR A 158 -3.42 -34.96 2.19
C THR A 158 -1.96 -34.54 2.13
N TRP A 159 -1.67 -33.23 2.02
CA TRP A 159 -0.32 -32.70 1.89
C TRP A 159 0.20 -32.13 3.21
N TYR A 160 -0.66 -31.46 3.98
CA TYR A 160 -0.27 -30.77 5.22
C TYR A 160 -0.69 -31.49 6.49
N GLY A 161 -1.31 -32.68 6.38
CA GLY A 161 -1.86 -33.39 7.53
C GLY A 161 -3.14 -32.74 8.05
N LYS A 162 -3.79 -33.37 9.03
CA LYS A 162 -4.99 -32.79 9.69
C LYS A 162 -4.64 -31.62 10.60
N ASP A 163 -3.39 -31.56 11.05
CA ASP A 163 -2.80 -30.52 11.88
C ASP A 163 -2.31 -29.32 11.07
N GLY A 164 -2.19 -29.45 9.75
CA GLY A 164 -1.77 -28.38 8.84
C GLY A 164 -0.28 -28.03 8.91
N ARG A 165 0.52 -28.83 9.62
CA ARG A 165 1.94 -28.59 9.88
C ARG A 165 2.87 -29.65 9.27
N SER A 166 2.32 -30.59 8.51
CA SER A 166 3.07 -31.73 7.98
C SER A 166 3.60 -31.54 6.54
N GLY A 167 3.41 -30.37 5.93
CA GLY A 167 3.73 -30.14 4.51
C GLY A 167 5.13 -29.58 4.24
N PRO A 168 5.59 -29.62 2.97
CA PRO A 168 6.91 -29.11 2.59
C PRO A 168 7.04 -27.61 2.86
N GLY A 169 7.98 -27.24 3.74
CA GLY A 169 8.19 -25.87 4.23
C GLY A 169 7.97 -25.72 5.74
N PHE A 170 7.28 -26.68 6.37
CA PHE A 170 7.27 -26.83 7.82
C PHE A 170 8.45 -27.72 8.23
N GLY A 171 9.47 -27.15 8.87
CA GLY A 171 10.47 -27.94 9.57
C GLY A 171 9.82 -28.75 10.70
N GLU A 172 10.52 -29.77 11.21
CA GLU A 172 10.08 -30.54 12.38
C GLU A 172 9.53 -29.61 13.48
N PRO A 173 8.47 -30.02 14.20
CA PRO A 173 7.76 -29.14 15.12
C PRO A 173 8.74 -28.55 16.13
N ALA A 174 9.01 -27.24 15.99
CA ALA A 174 9.80 -26.51 16.96
C ALA A 174 9.06 -26.57 18.30
N ASN A 175 9.72 -27.15 19.29
CA ASN A 175 9.26 -27.22 20.66
C ASN A 175 8.93 -25.79 21.13
N ASP A 176 7.68 -25.57 21.54
CA ASP A 176 7.02 -24.27 21.72
C ASP A 176 7.47 -23.56 23.03
N GLN A 177 8.78 -23.40 23.20
CA GLN A 177 9.39 -22.64 24.30
C GLN A 177 10.55 -21.80 23.77
N GLY A 178 10.23 -20.71 23.08
CA GLY A 178 11.21 -19.69 22.73
C GLY A 178 10.57 -18.58 21.91
N PRO A 179 10.92 -17.30 22.13
CA PRO A 179 10.31 -16.19 21.42
C PRO A 179 10.56 -16.33 19.92
N SER A 180 9.49 -16.22 19.13
CA SER A 180 9.57 -16.19 17.68
C SER A 180 10.43 -15.02 17.24
N THR A 181 11.67 -15.31 16.83
CA THR A 181 12.51 -14.32 16.16
C THR A 181 11.78 -13.90 14.88
N PRO A 182 11.53 -12.59 14.68
CA PRO A 182 10.97 -12.12 13.42
C PRO A 182 11.90 -12.57 12.29
N ARG A 183 11.31 -12.99 11.17
CA ARG A 183 12.05 -13.40 9.96
C ARG A 183 12.82 -12.18 9.45
N SER A 184 14.02 -11.96 9.99
CA SER A 184 14.92 -10.91 9.55
C SER A 184 15.17 -11.13 8.07
N GLY A 185 14.94 -10.10 7.25
CA GLY A 185 15.22 -10.09 5.81
C GLY A 185 16.72 -10.14 5.49
N ALA A 186 17.45 -11.08 6.09
CA ALA A 186 18.80 -11.44 5.70
C ALA A 186 18.70 -12.26 4.43
N ARG A 187 18.88 -11.58 3.30
CA ARG A 187 19.22 -12.21 2.03
C ARG A 187 20.56 -12.91 2.25
N ASP A 188 20.57 -14.23 2.37
CA ASP A 188 21.80 -15.01 2.56
C ASP A 188 22.87 -14.57 1.55
N GLU A 189 23.94 -13.98 2.08
CA GLU A 189 25.17 -13.77 1.34
C GLU A 189 25.68 -15.14 0.89
N ARG A 190 25.68 -15.34 -0.43
CA ARG A 190 26.25 -16.52 -1.07
C ARG A 190 27.75 -16.58 -0.74
N THR A 191 28.09 -17.29 0.32
CA THR A 191 29.47 -17.66 0.63
C THR A 191 29.98 -18.57 -0.48
N THR A 192 31.07 -18.14 -1.10
CA THR A 192 31.78 -18.83 -2.16
C THR A 192 32.42 -20.09 -1.61
N LYS A 193 31.82 -21.24 -1.89
CA LYS A 193 32.53 -22.53 -1.89
C LYS A 193 31.96 -23.42 -2.98
N ASP A 194 32.74 -23.56 -4.03
CA ASP A 194 32.46 -24.26 -5.28
C ASP A 194 31.99 -25.72 -5.10
N LYS A 195 30.96 -26.07 -5.87
CA LYS A 195 30.79 -27.41 -6.45
C LYS A 195 30.50 -27.22 -7.95
N PRO A 196 31.10 -28.01 -8.86
CA PRO A 196 30.89 -27.82 -10.30
C PRO A 196 29.44 -28.13 -10.68
N ASP A 197 28.82 -27.20 -11.41
CA ASP A 197 27.45 -27.34 -11.92
C ASP A 197 27.35 -28.55 -12.87
N GLN A 198 26.38 -29.42 -12.61
CA GLN A 198 25.95 -30.41 -13.61
C GLN A 198 25.01 -29.75 -14.63
N PRO A 199 25.05 -30.17 -15.91
CA PRO A 199 24.29 -29.49 -16.95
C PRO A 199 22.79 -29.71 -16.78
N VAL A 200 22.02 -28.63 -16.82
CA VAL A 200 20.55 -28.65 -16.90
C VAL A 200 20.11 -28.81 -18.36
N ASP A 201 19.22 -29.76 -18.61
CA ASP A 201 18.64 -30.12 -19.91
C ASP A 201 17.75 -28.98 -20.46
N ASP A 202 18.24 -28.22 -21.45
CA ASP A 202 17.52 -27.10 -22.09
C ASP A 202 16.74 -27.58 -23.32
N ARG A 203 15.44 -27.87 -23.14
CA ARG A 203 14.52 -28.31 -24.20
C ARG A 203 14.04 -27.18 -25.14
N ARG A 204 14.75 -26.06 -25.21
CA ARG A 204 14.38 -24.90 -26.05
C ARG A 204 14.93 -24.95 -27.47
N THR A 205 15.78 -25.91 -27.80
CA THR A 205 16.54 -25.95 -29.08
C THR A 205 15.88 -26.73 -30.23
N GLU A 206 14.77 -27.43 -30.04
CA GLU A 206 14.17 -28.27 -31.11
C GLU A 206 13.07 -27.60 -31.96
N ARG A 207 12.95 -26.27 -31.94
CA ARG A 207 12.02 -25.56 -32.82
C ARG A 207 12.74 -24.42 -33.53
N HIS A 208 13.57 -24.72 -34.52
CA HIS A 208 13.79 -23.87 -35.71
C HIS A 208 14.88 -24.43 -36.65
N GLU A 209 14.69 -25.63 -37.23
CA GLU A 209 15.41 -26.01 -38.45
C GLU A 209 14.48 -26.86 -39.33
N ASN A 210 13.70 -26.18 -40.17
CA ASN A 210 13.28 -26.62 -41.51
C ASN A 210 12.30 -25.62 -42.11
N SER A 211 12.83 -24.55 -42.72
CA SER A 211 12.30 -23.97 -43.96
C SER A 211 13.27 -22.88 -44.43
N LEU A 212 14.16 -23.23 -45.36
CA LEU A 212 14.94 -22.28 -46.14
C LEU A 212 14.43 -22.31 -47.59
N GLY A 213 14.21 -21.12 -48.13
CA GLY A 213 13.94 -20.86 -49.55
C GLY A 213 13.75 -19.36 -49.81
N SER A 214 14.85 -18.60 -49.90
CA SER A 214 14.93 -17.21 -50.41
C SER A 214 14.90 -17.22 -51.97
N PRO A 215 15.02 -16.08 -52.73
CA PRO A 215 15.24 -14.67 -52.34
C PRO A 215 14.46 -13.61 -53.16
N ALA A 216 14.51 -12.34 -52.74
CA ALA A 216 14.58 -11.17 -53.63
C ALA A 216 14.96 -9.91 -52.83
N THR A 217 16.23 -9.51 -52.98
CA THR A 217 16.75 -8.16 -52.78
C THR A 217 16.25 -7.23 -53.89
N GLU A 218 15.65 -6.08 -53.55
CA GLU A 218 15.83 -4.75 -54.19
C GLU A 218 14.82 -3.74 -53.61
N GLU A 219 15.17 -2.44 -53.68
CA GLU A 219 14.42 -1.26 -53.23
C GLU A 219 14.37 -0.93 -51.73
N LEU A 220 15.55 -0.61 -51.18
CA LEU A 220 15.67 0.30 -50.03
C LEU A 220 16.42 1.58 -50.46
N THR A 221 15.91 2.32 -51.46
CA THR A 221 16.45 3.65 -51.81
C THR A 221 15.43 4.55 -52.50
N ALA A 222 14.39 4.98 -51.78
CA ALA A 222 13.66 6.21 -52.12
C ALA A 222 12.89 6.70 -50.88
N MET A 223 12.77 8.02 -50.74
CA MET A 223 12.05 8.74 -49.68
C MET A 223 12.87 9.16 -48.44
N ARG A 224 13.93 9.93 -48.70
CA ARG A 224 14.33 11.06 -47.84
C ARG A 224 14.40 12.32 -48.71
N THR A 225 13.52 13.29 -48.48
CA THR A 225 13.78 14.76 -48.51
C THR A 225 12.49 15.58 -48.31
N ASN A 226 12.55 16.58 -47.42
CA ASN A 226 11.59 17.68 -47.22
C ASN A 226 11.50 18.63 -48.43
N PRO A 227 10.46 19.51 -48.47
CA PRO A 227 10.68 20.88 -48.90
C PRO A 227 10.05 21.96 -47.99
N THR A 228 10.58 23.17 -48.12
CA THR A 228 10.40 24.40 -47.31
C THR A 228 9.57 25.47 -48.05
N ALA A 229 8.94 26.39 -47.29
CA ALA A 229 8.45 27.77 -47.63
C ALA A 229 7.30 27.89 -48.65
N GLY A 230 6.25 28.74 -48.57
CA GLY A 230 5.70 29.89 -47.80
C GLY A 230 4.44 30.38 -48.61
N PRO A 231 3.73 31.51 -48.35
CA PRO A 231 4.03 32.66 -47.50
C PRO A 231 2.83 33.19 -46.64
N ALA A 232 3.00 34.42 -46.14
CA ALA A 232 2.32 35.12 -45.04
C ALA A 232 0.94 35.76 -45.32
N GLY A 233 0.20 36.03 -44.23
CA GLY A 233 -0.92 36.98 -44.13
C GLY A 233 -1.41 37.14 -42.68
N GLN A 234 -1.35 38.36 -42.14
CA GLN A 234 -1.97 38.87 -40.90
C GLN A 234 -2.62 40.23 -41.27
N PRO A 235 -3.42 40.91 -40.42
CA PRO A 235 -4.36 40.47 -39.37
C PRO A 235 -5.73 41.19 -39.49
N GLU A 236 -6.77 40.78 -38.76
CA GLU A 236 -7.93 41.65 -38.48
C GLU A 236 -8.27 41.66 -36.99
N GLU A 237 -8.38 42.88 -36.49
CA GLU A 237 -8.71 43.34 -35.14
C GLU A 237 -10.18 43.83 -35.20
N GLU A 238 -11.07 43.39 -34.30
CA GLU A 238 -12.28 44.17 -34.01
C GLU A 238 -12.63 44.08 -32.51
N GLN A 239 -12.91 45.26 -31.97
CA GLN A 239 -12.99 45.65 -30.57
C GLN A 239 -14.38 45.41 -29.95
N ALA A 240 -14.40 45.26 -28.61
CA ALA A 240 -15.34 45.81 -27.60
C ALA A 240 -16.88 45.64 -27.83
N GLN A 241 -17.75 45.41 -26.84
CA GLN A 241 -17.91 46.15 -25.59
C GLN A 241 -19.13 45.59 -24.79
N SER A 242 -19.09 45.75 -23.46
CA SER A 242 -20.21 45.92 -22.47
C SER A 242 -21.27 44.81 -22.34
N ASP A 243 -21.63 44.32 -21.14
CA ASP A 243 -22.27 45.11 -20.10
C ASP A 243 -22.00 44.63 -18.66
N ALA A 244 -21.99 45.60 -17.76
CA ALA A 244 -21.87 45.48 -16.32
C ALA A 244 -23.23 45.37 -15.62
N LYS A 245 -23.25 44.67 -14.47
CA LYS A 245 -24.03 44.87 -13.22
C LYS A 245 -24.23 43.49 -12.57
N GLY A 246 -23.97 43.22 -11.30
CA GLY A 246 -23.72 44.06 -10.13
C GLY A 246 -24.36 43.39 -8.90
N GLY A 247 -23.71 43.47 -7.74
CA GLY A 247 -24.28 43.22 -6.41
C GLY A 247 -24.30 41.75 -5.96
N ALA A 248 -23.45 41.33 -5.02
CA ALA A 248 -23.54 41.51 -3.56
C ALA A 248 -24.50 40.52 -2.87
N ALA A 249 -23.91 39.56 -2.14
CA ALA A 249 -24.50 38.85 -1.00
C ALA A 249 -24.64 39.82 0.22
N PRO A 250 -25.22 39.47 1.40
CA PRO A 250 -25.44 38.13 1.99
C PRO A 250 -26.73 38.03 2.87
N ASP A 251 -26.71 37.12 3.84
CA ASP A 251 -27.62 36.95 5.01
C ASP A 251 -28.77 35.94 4.83
N ALA A 252 -29.23 35.17 5.81
CA ALA A 252 -28.74 34.71 7.10
C ALA A 252 -29.76 33.64 7.56
N ALA A 253 -29.39 32.91 8.60
CA ALA A 253 -30.13 31.85 9.27
C ALA A 253 -31.63 32.14 9.56
N SER A 254 -32.44 31.09 9.54
CA SER A 254 -33.65 31.01 10.37
C SER A 254 -33.87 29.60 10.91
N ASP A 255 -34.06 29.57 12.23
CA ASP A 255 -34.50 28.48 13.08
C ASP A 255 -35.76 27.76 12.58
N VAL A 256 -35.82 26.45 12.80
CA VAL A 256 -37.10 25.74 12.93
C VAL A 256 -37.08 24.94 14.23
N SER A 257 -37.75 25.52 15.23
CA SER A 257 -38.13 24.90 16.49
C SER A 257 -39.42 24.09 16.30
N SER A 258 -39.45 22.93 16.96
CA SER A 258 -40.59 22.26 17.61
C SER A 258 -41.92 22.15 16.84
N ASP A 259 -42.34 20.90 16.56
CA ASP A 259 -43.76 20.56 16.73
C ASP A 259 -43.95 19.08 17.13
N THR A 260 -44.65 18.89 18.24
CA THR A 260 -45.19 17.62 18.73
C THR A 260 -46.69 17.64 18.47
N PRO A 261 -47.34 16.51 18.15
CA PRO A 261 -48.71 16.35 18.62
C PRO A 261 -48.93 15.04 19.38
N LYS A 262 -49.52 15.24 20.55
CA LYS A 262 -50.20 14.29 21.43
C LYS A 262 -51.65 14.14 20.96
N LYS A 263 -52.29 13.01 21.32
CA LYS A 263 -53.72 12.63 21.25
C LYS A 263 -54.11 11.77 20.03
N ASP A 264 -54.94 10.73 20.13
CA ASP A 264 -55.77 10.14 21.20
C ASP A 264 -55.80 8.61 21.03
#